data_AF-A0A949I7S7-F1
#
_entry.id   AF-A0A949I7S7-F1
#
_cell.length_a   1.000
_cell.length_b   1.000
_cell.length_c   1.000
_cell.angle_alpha   90.00
_cell.angle_beta   90.00
_cell.angle_gamma   90.00
#
_symmetry.space_group_name_H-M   'P 1'
#
loop_
_entity.id
_entity.type
_entity.pdbx_description
1 polymer ?
#
loop_
_entity_poly.entity_id
_entity_poly.type
_entity_poly.pdbx_seq_one_letter_code
_entity_poly.pdbx_strand_id
1 'polypeptide(L)'
;MTAREDFTFNELERWLNERRVTEIECLVPDLTGVARGKILPREKFTEDRGMRLPEAVVAMGVTGEFPEEGPYYDVINATDRDMHLQPDPSTVRIVPWATDPTAQVIHDCYDSAGKLIPFAPRSVLKRVCKLYADEGWVPIVAPELEFYLVARNTDPDLPLKPPIGRSGRAETSRQAYSIDAVNEFDPLFEEIYDYCEKMELNVDTLIHE
;
A
#
# COMPACT_ATOMS: atom_id res chain seq x y z
N MET A 1 4.53 15.47 6.65
CA MET A 1 3.46 15.17 5.68
C MET A 1 2.31 16.11 5.97
N THR A 2 2.03 17.08 5.12
CA THR A 2 0.81 17.89 5.28
C THR A 2 -0.34 16.95 4.96
N ALA A 3 -1.06 16.47 5.98
CA ALA A 3 -2.26 15.70 5.76
C ALA A 3 -3.16 16.54 4.83
N ARG A 4 -3.61 15.95 3.71
CA ARG A 4 -4.61 16.60 2.85
C ARG A 4 -5.98 16.48 3.52
N GLU A 5 -6.08 17.06 4.71
CA GLU A 5 -7.32 17.14 5.47
C GLU A 5 -8.36 17.81 4.57
N ASP A 6 -9.55 17.20 4.50
CA ASP A 6 -10.67 17.66 3.68
C ASP A 6 -10.45 17.64 2.15
N PHE A 7 -9.50 16.85 1.62
CA PHE A 7 -9.37 16.66 0.18
C PHE A 7 -10.63 16.03 -0.42
N THR A 8 -11.35 16.79 -1.23
CA THR A 8 -12.66 16.41 -1.76
C THR A 8 -12.55 15.59 -3.05
N PHE A 9 -13.64 14.94 -3.44
CA PHE A 9 -13.69 14.21 -4.71
C PHE A 9 -13.50 15.14 -5.92
N ASN A 10 -13.96 16.39 -5.86
CA ASN A 10 -13.74 17.36 -6.93
C ASN A 10 -12.25 17.73 -7.06
N GLU A 11 -11.53 17.81 -5.94
CA GLU A 11 -10.10 18.05 -5.94
C GLU A 11 -9.31 16.85 -6.45
N LEU A 12 -9.77 15.64 -6.14
CA LEU A 12 -9.25 14.41 -6.74
C LEU A 12 -9.43 14.42 -8.26
N GLU A 13 -10.61 14.73 -8.77
CA GLU A 13 -10.87 14.85 -10.21
C GLU A 13 -9.90 15.84 -10.87
N ARG A 14 -9.72 17.02 -10.28
CA ARG A 14 -8.76 18.02 -10.76
C ARG A 14 -7.33 17.47 -10.73
N TRP A 15 -6.92 16.84 -9.62
CA TRP A 15 -5.58 16.28 -9.44
C TRP A 15 -5.27 15.20 -10.49
N LEU A 16 -6.24 14.33 -10.77
CA LEU A 16 -6.14 13.29 -11.79
C LEU A 16 -6.02 13.89 -13.20
N ASN A 17 -6.80 14.94 -13.49
CA ASN A 17 -6.79 15.63 -14.78
C ASN A 17 -5.46 16.36 -15.04
N GLU A 18 -4.93 17.08 -14.05
CA GLU A 18 -3.64 17.77 -14.14
C GLU A 18 -2.49 16.81 -14.47
N ARG A 19 -2.58 15.56 -13.98
CA ARG A 19 -1.60 14.49 -14.20
C ARG A 19 -1.94 13.56 -15.37
N ARG A 20 -3.03 13.83 -16.09
CA ARG A 20 -3.50 13.04 -17.24
C ARG A 20 -3.63 11.54 -16.94
N VAL A 21 -4.10 11.21 -15.74
CA VAL A 21 -4.24 9.82 -15.28
C VAL A 21 -5.28 9.10 -16.13
N THR A 22 -4.93 7.93 -16.64
CA THR A 22 -5.79 7.06 -17.48
C THR A 22 -6.30 5.84 -16.72
N GLU A 23 -5.57 5.38 -15.71
CA GLU A 23 -5.90 4.20 -14.91
C GLU A 23 -5.80 4.49 -13.42
N ILE A 24 -6.67 3.84 -12.64
CA ILE A 24 -6.73 4.00 -11.19
C ILE A 24 -6.71 2.63 -10.52
N GLU A 25 -5.65 2.36 -9.77
CA GLU A 25 -5.56 1.23 -8.85
C GLU A 25 -6.36 1.55 -7.58
N CYS A 26 -7.50 0.88 -7.43
CA CYS A 26 -8.37 1.00 -6.29
C CYS A 26 -7.96 -0.04 -5.25
N LEU A 27 -7.42 0.40 -4.11
CA LEU A 27 -6.75 -0.48 -3.14
C LEU A 27 -7.51 -0.58 -1.82
N VAL A 28 -7.51 -1.76 -1.22
CA VAL A 28 -7.92 -2.05 0.15
C VAL A 28 -6.89 -3.02 0.76
N PRO A 29 -6.34 -2.75 1.95
CA PRO A 29 -5.49 -3.71 2.63
C PRO A 29 -6.32 -4.87 3.18
N ASP A 30 -5.86 -6.10 2.96
CA ASP A 30 -6.36 -7.27 3.71
C ASP A 30 -5.75 -7.34 5.12
N LEU A 31 -6.22 -8.29 5.93
CA LEU A 31 -5.79 -8.48 7.31
C LEU A 31 -4.31 -8.85 7.46
N THR A 32 -3.65 -9.28 6.39
CA THR A 32 -2.21 -9.55 6.34
C THR A 32 -1.39 -8.34 5.86
N GLY A 33 -2.06 -7.25 5.48
CA GLY A 33 -1.44 -6.03 4.97
C GLY A 33 -1.20 -6.03 3.46
N VAL A 34 -1.62 -7.08 2.73
CA VAL A 34 -1.48 -7.14 1.28
C VAL A 34 -2.55 -6.26 0.64
N ALA A 35 -2.15 -5.42 -0.31
CA ALA A 35 -3.07 -4.60 -1.07
C ALA A 35 -3.90 -5.46 -2.03
N ARG A 36 -5.22 -5.37 -1.92
CA ARG A 36 -6.20 -6.04 -2.78
C ARG A 36 -7.06 -4.99 -3.48
N GLY A 37 -7.60 -5.30 -4.66
CA GLY A 37 -8.24 -4.24 -5.42
C GLY A 37 -8.66 -4.57 -6.84
N LYS A 38 -8.98 -3.51 -7.56
CA LYS A 38 -9.24 -3.52 -9.01
C LYS A 38 -8.53 -2.34 -9.65
N ILE A 39 -8.10 -2.52 -10.89
CA ILE A 39 -7.68 -1.41 -11.75
C ILE A 39 -8.90 -0.97 -12.55
N LEU A 40 -9.24 0.31 -12.49
CA LEU A 40 -10.35 0.91 -13.21
C LEU A 40 -9.85 1.94 -14.22
N PRO A 41 -10.42 1.99 -15.44
CA PRO A 41 -10.24 3.13 -16.32
C PRO A 41 -10.72 4.42 -15.67
N ARG A 42 -10.04 5.53 -15.97
CA ARG A 42 -10.29 6.87 -15.42
C ARG A 42 -11.76 7.29 -15.48
N GLU A 43 -12.43 7.04 -16.59
CA GLU A 43 -13.83 7.43 -16.81
C GLU A 43 -14.77 6.65 -15.88
N LYS A 44 -14.57 5.32 -15.82
CA LYS A 44 -15.39 4.43 -15.00
C LYS A 44 -15.26 4.73 -13.51
N PHE A 45 -14.06 5.06 -13.03
CA PHE A 45 -13.85 5.44 -11.63
C PHE A 45 -14.70 6.67 -11.23
N THR A 46 -14.82 7.66 -12.11
CA THR A 46 -15.60 8.89 -11.85
C THR A 46 -17.10 8.68 -11.90
N GLU A 47 -17.55 7.80 -12.80
CA GLU A 47 -18.95 7.43 -12.92
C GLU A 47 -19.41 6.62 -11.69
N ASP A 48 -18.65 5.56 -11.35
CA ASP A 48 -19.04 4.63 -10.30
C ASP A 48 -18.81 5.20 -8.89
N ARG A 49 -17.84 6.12 -8.73
CA ARG A 49 -17.42 6.74 -7.45
C ARG A 49 -17.21 5.73 -6.31
N GLY A 50 -16.77 4.54 -6.67
CA GLY A 50 -16.59 3.41 -5.77
C GLY A 50 -16.57 2.10 -6.54
N MET A 51 -16.40 1.00 -5.81
CA MET A 51 -16.46 -0.34 -6.40
C MET A 51 -17.03 -1.35 -5.42
N ARG A 52 -17.23 -2.59 -5.88
CA ARG A 52 -17.62 -3.70 -5.01
C ARG A 52 -16.56 -4.78 -4.97
N LEU A 53 -16.32 -5.34 -3.79
CA LEU A 53 -15.52 -6.53 -3.55
C LEU A 53 -16.22 -7.41 -2.50
N PRO A 54 -16.09 -8.75 -2.57
CA PRO A 54 -16.59 -9.63 -1.53
C PRO A 54 -15.83 -9.46 -0.22
N GLU A 55 -16.52 -9.63 0.92
CA GLU A 55 -15.95 -9.56 2.27
C GLU A 55 -14.72 -10.46 2.44
N ALA A 56 -14.74 -11.65 1.83
CA ALA A 56 -13.68 -12.64 1.95
C ALA A 56 -12.30 -12.12 1.49
N VAL A 57 -12.25 -11.13 0.59
CA VAL A 57 -10.99 -10.52 0.12
C VAL A 57 -10.20 -9.89 1.29
N VAL A 58 -10.89 -9.36 2.30
CA VAL A 58 -10.24 -8.73 3.46
C VAL A 58 -9.58 -9.76 4.38
N ALA A 59 -10.05 -11.00 4.40
CA ALA A 59 -9.51 -12.05 5.26
C ALA A 59 -8.66 -13.10 4.53
N MET A 60 -8.36 -12.86 3.25
CA MET A 60 -7.51 -13.73 2.44
C MET A 60 -6.11 -13.83 3.04
N GLY A 61 -5.53 -15.03 3.04
CA GLY A 61 -4.17 -15.28 3.48
C GLY A 61 -3.13 -14.75 2.50
N VAL A 62 -1.87 -14.72 2.95
CA VAL A 62 -0.72 -14.27 2.14
C VAL A 62 -0.52 -15.09 0.87
N THR A 63 -0.91 -16.37 0.89
CA THR A 63 -0.86 -17.30 -0.26
C THR A 63 -2.06 -17.16 -1.20
N GLY A 64 -3.05 -16.32 -0.86
CA GLY A 64 -4.29 -16.17 -1.62
C GLY A 64 -5.39 -17.16 -1.22
N GLU A 65 -5.13 -18.05 -0.26
CA GLU A 65 -6.11 -18.99 0.27
C GLU A 65 -7.08 -18.31 1.25
N PHE A 66 -8.29 -18.84 1.32
CA PHE A 66 -9.27 -18.41 2.32
C PHE A 66 -9.08 -19.19 3.61
N PRO A 67 -9.24 -18.56 4.78
CA PRO A 67 -9.22 -19.28 6.05
C PRO A 67 -10.37 -20.29 6.06
N GLU A 68 -10.11 -21.52 6.49
CA GLU A 68 -11.13 -22.57 6.62
C GLU A 68 -11.78 -22.59 8.01
N GLU A 69 -11.08 -22.07 9.02
CA GLU A 69 -11.53 -22.01 10.41
C GLU A 69 -10.85 -20.87 11.17
N GLY A 70 -11.39 -20.56 12.36
CA GLY A 70 -10.82 -19.61 13.30
C GLY A 70 -11.22 -18.14 13.07
N PRO A 71 -10.60 -17.20 13.80
CA PRO A 71 -11.09 -15.83 13.91
C PRO A 71 -11.18 -15.06 12.57
N TYR A 72 -10.31 -15.40 11.61
CA TYR A 72 -10.32 -14.80 10.27
C TYR A 72 -11.47 -15.31 9.40
N TYR A 73 -11.88 -16.57 9.58
CA TYR A 73 -13.06 -17.14 8.94
C TYR A 73 -14.34 -16.60 9.57
N ASP A 74 -14.39 -16.55 10.90
CA ASP A 74 -15.59 -16.20 11.68
C ASP A 74 -16.12 -14.77 11.42
N VAL A 75 -15.27 -13.87 10.93
CA VAL A 75 -15.65 -12.49 10.59
C VAL A 75 -16.31 -12.37 9.22
N ILE A 76 -16.10 -13.34 8.32
CA ILE A 76 -16.69 -13.33 6.98
C ILE A 76 -18.12 -13.85 7.06
N ASN A 77 -19.08 -13.18 6.41
CA ASN A 77 -20.43 -13.72 6.34
C ASN A 77 -20.45 -15.04 5.56
N ALA A 78 -21.22 -16.04 6.01
CA ALA A 78 -21.38 -17.32 5.30
C ALA A 78 -21.86 -17.16 3.84
N THR A 79 -22.53 -16.05 3.50
CA THR A 79 -22.97 -15.75 2.12
C THR A 79 -21.97 -14.89 1.34
N ASP A 80 -20.80 -14.57 1.91
CA ASP A 80 -19.76 -13.70 1.35
C ASP A 80 -20.32 -12.45 0.66
N ARG A 81 -20.79 -11.49 1.47
CA ARG A 81 -21.53 -10.35 0.95
C ARG A 81 -20.59 -9.38 0.23
N ASP A 82 -21.13 -8.69 -0.75
CA ASP A 82 -20.43 -7.56 -1.38
C ASP A 82 -20.30 -6.39 -0.41
N MET A 83 -19.08 -5.92 -0.24
CA MET A 83 -18.77 -4.62 0.35
C MET A 83 -18.83 -3.52 -0.71
N HIS A 84 -19.24 -2.33 -0.30
CA HIS A 84 -19.15 -1.10 -1.08
C HIS A 84 -17.88 -0.37 -0.68
N LEU A 85 -16.98 -0.17 -1.64
CA LEU A 85 -15.69 0.46 -1.43
C LEU A 85 -15.78 1.91 -1.88
N GLN A 86 -15.48 2.84 -0.99
CA GLN A 86 -15.47 4.26 -1.29
C GLN A 86 -14.04 4.78 -1.27
N PRO A 87 -13.59 5.51 -2.30
CA PRO A 87 -12.24 6.06 -2.33
C PRO A 87 -12.07 7.09 -1.22
N ASP A 88 -10.90 7.09 -0.58
CA ASP A 88 -10.44 8.21 0.23
C ASP A 88 -9.55 9.11 -0.63
N PRO A 89 -10.07 10.27 -1.09
CA PRO A 89 -9.33 11.16 -1.99
C PRO A 89 -7.97 11.61 -1.44
N SER A 90 -7.83 11.74 -0.13
CA SER A 90 -6.60 12.23 0.51
C SER A 90 -5.40 11.28 0.30
N THR A 91 -5.69 10.02 -0.02
CA THR A 91 -4.72 8.95 -0.18
C THR A 91 -4.17 8.81 -1.59
N VAL A 92 -4.69 9.57 -2.56
CA VAL A 92 -4.28 9.44 -3.96
C VAL A 92 -2.79 9.66 -4.14
N ARG A 93 -2.11 8.76 -4.86
CA ARG A 93 -0.70 8.85 -5.25
C ARG A 93 -0.51 8.44 -6.70
N ILE A 94 0.51 8.96 -7.36
CA ILE A 94 0.92 8.44 -8.66
C ILE A 94 1.63 7.09 -8.47
N VAL A 95 1.53 6.20 -9.46
CA VAL A 95 2.26 4.94 -9.50
C VAL A 95 3.46 5.13 -10.43
N PRO A 96 4.66 5.45 -9.91
CA PRO A 96 5.76 5.97 -10.73
C PRO A 96 6.42 4.90 -11.62
N TRP A 97 6.23 3.61 -11.31
CA TRP A 97 6.72 2.49 -12.11
C TRP A 97 5.72 2.02 -13.19
N ALA A 98 4.50 2.56 -13.20
CA ALA A 98 3.52 2.22 -14.23
C ALA A 98 3.94 2.81 -15.58
N THR A 99 3.74 2.05 -16.67
CA THR A 99 4.05 2.51 -18.03
C THR A 99 3.11 3.62 -18.48
N ASP A 100 1.82 3.46 -18.19
CA ASP A 100 0.78 4.46 -18.46
C ASP A 100 0.52 5.33 -17.23
N PRO A 101 0.07 6.59 -17.39
CA PRO A 101 -0.26 7.48 -16.28
C PRO A 101 -1.30 6.88 -15.32
N THR A 102 -0.81 6.31 -14.22
CA THR A 102 -1.62 5.53 -13.28
C THR A 102 -1.56 6.14 -11.90
N ALA A 103 -2.72 6.22 -11.23
CA ALA A 103 -2.80 6.60 -9.83
C ALA A 103 -3.30 5.45 -8.98
N GLN A 104 -2.95 5.45 -7.69
CA GLN A 104 -3.52 4.54 -6.70
C GLN A 104 -4.31 5.32 -5.65
N VAL A 105 -5.43 4.76 -5.20
CA VAL A 105 -6.30 5.35 -4.18
C VAL A 105 -6.75 4.27 -3.19
N ILE A 106 -6.56 4.52 -1.90
CA ILE A 106 -7.04 3.62 -0.84
C ILE A 106 -8.53 3.84 -0.65
N HIS A 107 -9.28 2.74 -0.49
CA HIS A 107 -10.71 2.74 -0.26
C HIS A 107 -11.05 2.28 1.16
N ASP A 108 -12.15 2.79 1.68
CA ASP A 108 -12.80 2.28 2.89
C ASP A 108 -13.92 1.30 2.51
N CYS A 109 -14.07 0.23 3.28
CA CYS A 109 -15.08 -0.81 3.06
C CYS A 109 -16.35 -0.53 3.87
N TYR A 110 -17.50 -0.49 3.20
CA TYR A 110 -18.83 -0.31 3.79
C TYR A 110 -19.74 -1.49 3.48
N ASP A 111 -20.65 -1.80 4.40
CA ASP A 111 -21.75 -2.74 4.16
C ASP A 111 -22.89 -2.08 3.35
N SER A 112 -23.94 -2.85 3.06
CA SER A 112 -25.13 -2.37 2.36
C SER A 112 -25.96 -1.34 3.14
N ALA A 113 -25.74 -1.22 4.45
CA ALA A 113 -26.36 -0.22 5.31
C ALA A 113 -25.52 1.07 5.40
N GLY A 114 -24.38 1.14 4.69
CA GLY A 114 -23.48 2.30 4.71
C GLY A 114 -22.63 2.38 5.97
N LYS A 115 -22.49 1.28 6.74
CA LYS A 115 -21.61 1.22 7.90
C LYS A 115 -20.26 0.62 7.52
N LEU A 116 -19.18 1.13 8.10
CA LEU A 116 -17.84 0.57 7.92
C LEU A 116 -17.80 -0.92 8.31
N ILE A 117 -17.19 -1.74 7.46
CA ILE A 117 -16.91 -3.15 7.74
C ILE A 117 -15.97 -3.21 8.94
N PRO A 118 -16.37 -3.84 10.06
CA PRO A 118 -15.70 -3.65 11.34
C PRO A 118 -14.31 -4.30 11.40
N PHE A 119 -14.09 -5.37 10.65
CA PHE A 119 -12.82 -6.10 10.61
C PHE A 119 -11.87 -5.62 9.52
N ALA A 120 -12.27 -4.74 8.61
CA ALA A 120 -11.36 -4.18 7.62
C ALA A 120 -10.25 -3.36 8.31
N PRO A 121 -8.96 -3.55 7.97
CA PRO A 121 -7.83 -2.93 8.69
C PRO A 121 -7.96 -1.41 8.83
N ARG A 122 -8.36 -0.71 7.76
CA ARG A 122 -8.53 0.74 7.77
C ARG A 122 -9.69 1.18 8.68
N SER A 123 -10.77 0.39 8.75
CA SER A 123 -11.87 0.61 9.70
C SER A 123 -11.43 0.42 11.15
N VAL A 124 -10.58 -0.57 11.43
CA VAL A 124 -9.97 -0.78 12.74
C VAL A 124 -9.09 0.41 13.10
N LEU A 125 -8.21 0.85 12.20
CA LEU A 125 -7.32 1.99 12.40
C LEU A 125 -8.10 3.28 12.70
N LYS A 126 -9.18 3.56 11.96
CA LYS A 126 -10.06 4.72 12.22
C LYS A 126 -10.65 4.68 13.64
N ARG A 127 -11.04 3.51 14.14
CA ARG A 127 -11.52 3.37 15.53
C ARG A 127 -10.42 3.65 16.53
N VAL A 128 -9.21 3.12 16.31
CA VAL A 128 -8.06 3.37 17.19
C VAL A 128 -7.72 4.87 17.22
N CYS A 129 -7.63 5.53 16.05
CA CYS A 129 -7.41 6.97 15.98
C CYS A 129 -8.50 7.77 16.67
N LYS A 130 -9.77 7.35 16.58
CA LYS A 130 -10.87 7.97 17.32
C LYS A 130 -10.68 7.86 18.84
N LEU A 131 -10.19 6.72 19.35
CA LEU A 131 -9.91 6.57 20.79
C LEU A 131 -8.85 7.58 21.27
N TYR A 132 -7.80 7.82 20.48
CA TYR A 132 -6.82 8.88 20.78
C TYR A 132 -7.48 10.27 20.74
N ALA A 133 -8.29 10.55 19.71
CA ALA A 133 -8.95 11.84 19.56
C ALA A 133 -9.95 12.15 20.69
N ASP A 134 -10.65 11.13 21.21
CA ASP A 134 -11.59 11.28 22.33
C ASP A 134 -10.87 11.68 23.64
N GLU A 135 -9.57 11.37 23.77
CA GLU A 135 -8.68 11.83 24.85
C GLU A 135 -7.99 13.18 24.52
N GLY A 136 -8.27 13.76 23.35
CA GLY A 136 -7.60 14.97 22.85
C GLY A 136 -6.16 14.74 22.39
N TRP A 137 -5.78 13.50 22.08
CA TRP A 137 -4.44 13.13 21.63
C TRP A 137 -4.34 13.03 20.11
N VAL A 138 -3.16 13.36 19.58
CA VAL A 138 -2.80 13.20 18.17
C VAL A 138 -1.65 12.17 18.10
N PRO A 139 -1.93 10.92 17.71
CA PRO A 139 -0.90 9.89 17.64
C PRO A 139 0.04 10.15 16.45
N ILE A 140 1.34 10.04 16.67
CA ILE A 140 2.38 10.15 15.64
C ILE A 140 3.05 8.78 15.50
N VAL A 141 3.14 8.28 14.26
CA VAL A 141 3.77 6.99 13.94
C VAL A 141 4.86 7.23 12.90
N ALA A 142 6.05 6.72 13.17
CA ALA A 142 7.19 6.74 12.27
C ALA A 142 7.75 5.31 12.14
N PRO A 143 7.24 4.52 11.17
CA PRO A 143 7.75 3.18 10.94
C PRO A 143 9.11 3.21 10.23
N GLU A 144 10.02 2.32 10.62
CA GLU A 144 11.26 2.03 9.91
C GLU A 144 11.07 0.73 9.12
N LEU A 145 11.42 0.73 7.83
CA LEU A 145 11.25 -0.42 6.96
C LEU A 145 12.62 -1.01 6.62
N GLU A 146 12.91 -2.16 7.22
CA GLU A 146 14.07 -2.98 6.89
C GLU A 146 13.71 -3.96 5.76
N PHE A 147 14.64 -4.18 4.83
CA PHE A 147 14.49 -5.17 3.77
C PHE A 147 15.84 -5.75 3.35
N TYR A 148 15.80 -6.92 2.72
CA TYR A 148 16.98 -7.59 2.18
C TYR A 148 17.04 -7.41 0.67
N LEU A 149 18.21 -7.01 0.16
CA LEU A 149 18.49 -7.05 -1.27
C LEU A 149 19.10 -8.41 -1.64
N VAL A 150 18.48 -9.12 -2.58
CA VAL A 150 18.93 -10.44 -3.02
C VAL A 150 19.13 -10.48 -4.53
N ALA A 151 20.08 -11.30 -4.98
CA ALA A 151 20.22 -11.63 -6.39
C ALA A 151 18.94 -12.29 -6.89
N ARG A 152 18.60 -12.06 -8.17
CA ARG A 152 17.47 -12.70 -8.83
C ARG A 152 17.59 -14.22 -8.68
N ASN A 153 16.62 -14.82 -7.99
CA ASN A 153 16.52 -16.25 -7.82
C ASN A 153 15.34 -16.79 -8.65
N THR A 154 15.64 -17.59 -9.68
CA THR A 154 14.62 -18.23 -10.52
C THR A 154 14.27 -19.64 -10.07
N ASP A 155 15.05 -20.19 -9.13
CA ASP A 155 14.86 -21.55 -8.62
C ASP A 155 14.63 -21.48 -7.10
N PRO A 156 13.38 -21.71 -6.63
CA PRO A 156 13.04 -21.61 -5.22
C PRO A 156 13.76 -22.65 -4.35
N ASP A 157 14.33 -23.71 -4.93
CA ASP A 157 15.08 -24.74 -4.18
C ASP A 157 16.52 -24.31 -3.88
N LEU A 158 17.00 -23.22 -4.50
CA LEU A 158 18.34 -22.68 -4.26
C LEU A 158 18.33 -21.60 -3.17
N PRO A 159 19.40 -21.53 -2.34
CA PRO A 159 19.52 -20.48 -1.33
C PRO A 159 19.65 -19.10 -1.98
N LEU A 160 19.04 -18.09 -1.35
CA LEU A 160 19.21 -16.69 -1.72
C LEU A 160 20.68 -16.27 -1.60
N LYS A 161 21.11 -15.41 -2.52
CA LYS A 161 22.48 -14.91 -2.59
C LYS A 161 22.49 -13.38 -2.60
N PRO A 162 23.54 -12.73 -2.10
CA PRO A 162 23.72 -11.29 -2.27
C PRO A 162 23.81 -10.91 -3.75
N PRO A 163 23.25 -9.76 -4.16
CA PRO A 163 23.37 -9.25 -5.51
C PRO A 163 24.80 -8.78 -5.81
N ILE A 164 25.10 -8.61 -7.10
CA ILE A 164 26.34 -7.98 -7.57
C ILE A 164 26.16 -6.47 -7.52
N GLY A 165 27.02 -5.77 -6.77
CA GLY A 165 27.06 -4.31 -6.72
C GLY A 165 27.72 -3.68 -7.96
N ARG A 166 27.73 -2.35 -8.02
CA ARG A 166 28.30 -1.59 -9.15
C ARG A 166 29.78 -1.91 -9.45
N SER A 167 30.55 -2.36 -8.45
CA SER A 167 31.94 -2.78 -8.63
C SER A 167 32.10 -4.14 -9.35
N GLY A 168 30.99 -4.83 -9.64
CA GLY A 168 30.99 -6.19 -10.18
C GLY A 168 31.25 -7.26 -9.13
N ARG A 169 31.19 -6.91 -7.83
CA ARG A 169 31.41 -7.84 -6.71
C ARG A 169 30.15 -7.94 -5.86
N ALA A 170 29.90 -9.15 -5.35
CA ALA A 170 28.92 -9.34 -4.29
C ALA A 170 29.56 -9.07 -2.92
N GLU A 171 28.73 -8.69 -1.97
CA GLU A 171 29.13 -8.69 -0.57
C GLU A 171 29.48 -10.10 -0.10
N THR A 172 30.56 -10.19 0.67
CA THR A 172 31.11 -11.45 1.17
C THR A 172 31.05 -11.57 2.69
N SER A 173 30.71 -10.48 3.38
CA SER A 173 30.63 -10.42 4.85
C SER A 173 29.58 -9.40 5.26
N ARG A 174 29.17 -9.43 6.53
CA ARG A 174 28.25 -8.44 7.10
C ARG A 174 28.94 -7.08 7.17
N GLN A 175 28.35 -6.07 6.55
CA GLN A 175 28.88 -4.71 6.44
C GLN A 175 27.92 -3.70 7.08
N ALA A 176 27.40 -4.02 8.28
CA ALA A 176 26.49 -3.15 9.01
C ALA A 176 27.07 -1.72 9.15
N TYR A 177 26.26 -0.72 8.83
CA TYR A 177 26.57 0.71 8.78
C TYR A 177 27.71 1.10 7.81
N SER A 178 28.06 0.25 6.85
CA SER A 178 29.10 0.55 5.87
C SER A 178 28.56 1.45 4.76
N ILE A 179 29.14 2.66 4.65
CA ILE A 179 28.85 3.59 3.56
C ILE A 179 29.28 3.01 2.21
N ASP A 180 30.40 2.28 2.16
CA ASP A 180 30.85 1.66 0.92
C ASP A 180 29.89 0.56 0.43
N ALA A 181 29.29 -0.18 1.37
CA ALA A 181 28.29 -1.22 1.06
C ALA A 181 26.99 -0.61 0.50
N VAL A 182 26.49 0.47 1.12
CA VAL A 182 25.36 1.24 0.57
C VAL A 182 25.69 1.73 -0.84
N ASN A 183 26.88 2.31 -1.00
CA ASN A 183 27.30 2.91 -2.26
C ASN A 183 27.37 1.91 -3.42
N GLU A 184 27.53 0.60 -3.14
CA GLU A 184 27.51 -0.42 -4.19
C GLU A 184 26.15 -0.53 -4.89
N PHE A 185 25.07 -0.10 -4.24
CA PHE A 185 23.69 -0.15 -4.75
C PHE A 185 23.07 1.25 -4.93
N ASP A 186 23.89 2.31 -5.01
CA ASP A 186 23.44 3.70 -5.24
C ASP A 186 22.32 3.83 -6.28
N PRO A 187 22.42 3.25 -7.51
CA PRO A 187 21.38 3.43 -8.52
C PRO A 187 19.99 2.95 -8.09
N LEU A 188 19.92 1.91 -7.27
CA LEU A 188 18.66 1.41 -6.73
C LEU A 188 18.08 2.37 -5.70
N PHE A 189 18.91 2.86 -4.77
CA PHE A 189 18.44 3.74 -3.72
C PHE A 189 17.99 5.08 -4.28
N GLU A 190 18.71 5.64 -5.27
CA GLU A 190 18.28 6.83 -6.00
C GLU A 190 16.92 6.63 -6.66
N GLU A 191 16.66 5.46 -7.28
CA GLU A 191 15.34 5.15 -7.86
C GLU A 191 14.24 5.07 -6.78
N ILE A 192 14.55 4.47 -5.62
CA ILE A 192 13.61 4.44 -4.48
C ILE A 192 13.30 5.87 -4.00
N TYR A 193 14.31 6.74 -3.86
CA TYR A 193 14.12 8.13 -3.46
C TYR A 193 13.28 8.92 -4.48
N ASP A 194 13.57 8.77 -5.78
CA ASP A 194 12.79 9.37 -6.87
C ASP A 194 11.32 8.93 -6.81
N TYR A 195 11.07 7.65 -6.52
CA TYR A 195 9.70 7.12 -6.40
C TYR A 195 9.01 7.61 -5.13
N CYS A 196 9.72 7.67 -4.00
CA CYS A 196 9.19 8.24 -2.78
C CYS A 196 8.81 9.72 -2.95
N GLU A 197 9.64 10.52 -3.62
CA GLU A 197 9.31 11.93 -3.92
C GLU A 197 8.05 12.03 -4.79
N LYS A 198 7.98 11.27 -5.90
CA LYS A 198 6.80 11.23 -6.78
C LYS A 198 5.52 10.77 -6.05
N MET A 199 5.67 9.84 -5.11
CA MET A 199 4.59 9.34 -4.25
C MET A 199 4.38 10.19 -2.99
N GLU A 200 5.04 11.34 -2.85
CA GLU A 200 4.91 12.25 -1.72
C GLU A 200 5.10 11.52 -0.36
N LEU A 201 6.05 10.59 -0.33
CA LEU A 201 6.49 9.86 0.87
C LEU A 201 7.78 10.51 1.39
N ASN A 202 7.76 10.94 2.65
CA ASN A 202 8.92 11.56 3.25
C ASN A 202 9.86 10.48 3.80
N VAL A 203 10.98 10.26 3.12
CA VAL A 203 12.04 9.35 3.55
C VAL A 203 13.22 10.21 4.02
N ASP A 204 13.77 9.90 5.18
CA ASP A 204 14.81 10.72 5.82
C ASP A 204 16.18 10.05 5.73
N THR A 205 16.34 8.92 6.42
CA THR A 205 17.64 8.24 6.57
C THR A 205 17.63 6.85 5.93
N LEU A 206 18.71 6.54 5.22
CA LEU A 206 19.06 5.20 4.77
C LEU A 206 20.27 4.70 5.58
N ILE A 207 20.18 3.47 6.08
CA ILE A 207 21.26 2.77 6.75
C ILE A 207 21.41 1.37 6.16
N HIS A 208 22.65 0.86 6.15
CA HIS A 208 22.91 -0.56 5.89
C HIS A 208 22.87 -1.32 7.20
N GLU A 209 22.11 -2.40 7.26
CA GLU A 209 22.07 -3.32 8.41
C GLU A 209 22.65 -4.71 8.09
#